data_AF-A0A5Y5H8K9-F1
#
_entry.id   AF-A0A5Y5H8K9-F1
#
_cell.length_a   1.000
_cell.length_b   1.000
_cell.length_c   1.000
_cell.angle_alpha   90.00
_cell.angle_beta   90.00
_cell.angle_gamma   90.00
#
_symmetry.space_group_name_H-M   'P 1'
#
loop_
_entity.id
_entity.type
_entity.pdbx_description
1 polymer ?
#
loop_
_entity_poly.entity_id
_entity_poly.type
_entity_poly.pdbx_seq_one_letter_code
_entity_poly.pdbx_strand_id
1 'polypeptide(L)'
;MRIYRRKCKCCNEWFIPKYQNQYWCNEICGTKIALERRSKEREKAEKAAEKKRRREEQKQKDKLKIRKLALKPLSYWIKQAQQAVNAFIRERDRDLPCISCG
;
A
#
# COMPACT_ATOMS: atom_id res chain seq x y z
N MET A 1 -43.17 15.85 29.02
CA MET A 1 -42.44 15.91 27.74
C MET A 1 -40.96 15.65 28.01
N ARG A 2 -40.33 14.66 27.36
CA ARG A 2 -38.90 14.38 27.54
C ARG A 2 -38.10 15.28 26.59
N ILE A 3 -37.33 16.21 27.14
CA ILE A 3 -36.44 17.08 26.35
C ILE A 3 -35.33 16.22 25.77
N TYR A 4 -35.23 16.15 24.44
CA TYR A 4 -34.15 15.46 23.76
C TYR A 4 -32.85 16.26 23.95
N ARG A 5 -31.84 15.62 24.55
CA ARG A 5 -30.51 16.19 24.79
C ARG A 5 -29.43 15.30 24.21
N ARG A 6 -28.33 15.92 23.77
CA ARG A 6 -27.16 15.23 23.21
C ARG A 6 -25.87 15.78 23.80
N LYS A 7 -24.80 15.00 23.76
CA LYS A 7 -23.44 15.50 24.04
C LYS A 7 -22.81 16.11 22.78
N CYS A 8 -22.15 17.25 22.94
CA CYS A 8 -21.39 17.92 21.89
C CYS A 8 -20.16 17.08 21.51
N LYS A 9 -19.91 16.88 20.21
CA LYS A 9 -18.73 16.12 19.75
C LYS A 9 -17.39 16.83 19.96
N CYS A 10 -17.39 18.15 20.20
CA CYS A 10 -16.17 18.92 20.40
C CYS A 10 -15.79 19.05 21.88
N CYS A 11 -16.74 19.37 22.76
CA CYS A 11 -16.50 19.65 24.19
C CYS A 11 -17.16 18.65 25.16
N ASN A 12 -17.93 17.67 24.66
CA ASN A 12 -18.67 16.67 25.44
C ASN A 12 -19.76 17.21 26.39
N GLU A 13 -20.05 18.50 26.37
CA GLU A 13 -21.14 19.11 27.14
C GLU A 13 -22.52 18.68 26.62
N TRP A 14 -23.48 18.59 27.54
CA TRP A 14 -24.87 18.34 27.20
C TRP A 14 -25.54 19.60 26.65
N PHE A 15 -26.24 19.48 25.52
CA PHE A 15 -27.01 20.58 24.93
C PHE A 15 -28.35 20.08 24.38
N ILE A 16 -29.26 21.02 24.14
CA ILE A 16 -30.56 20.77 23.49
C ILE A 16 -30.39 21.14 22.01
N PRO A 17 -30.35 20.17 21.09
CA PRO A 17 -30.18 20.44 19.67
C PRO A 17 -31.44 21.08 19.09
N LYS A 18 -31.25 22.09 18.23
CA LYS A 18 -32.33 22.74 17.47
C LYS A 18 -32.81 21.86 16.31
N TYR A 19 -31.90 21.06 15.75
CA TYR A 19 -32.16 20.15 14.63
C TYR A 19 -31.60 18.75 14.94
N GLN A 20 -32.22 17.70 14.38
CA GLN A 20 -31.80 16.30 14.61
C GLN A 20 -30.34 16.01 14.18
N ASN A 21 -29.87 16.73 13.15
CA ASN A 21 -28.51 16.62 12.60
C ASN A 21 -27.50 17.54 13.30
N GLN A 22 -27.86 18.21 14.39
CA GLN A 22 -26.92 19.03 15.16
C GLN A 22 -26.14 18.14 16.15
N TYR A 23 -24.81 18.20 16.06
CA TYR A 23 -23.89 17.43 16.92
C TYR A 23 -22.96 18.32 17.76
N TRP A 24 -23.20 19.64 17.77
CA TRP A 24 -22.38 20.64 18.43
C TRP A 24 -23.24 21.60 19.25
N CYS A 25 -22.73 22.06 20.39
CA CYS A 25 -23.45 22.95 21.31
C CYS A 25 -23.52 24.40 20.82
N ASN A 26 -22.49 24.90 20.13
CA ASN A 26 -22.40 26.27 19.63
C ASN A 26 -21.66 26.34 18.28
N GLU A 27 -21.75 27.49 17.61
CA GLU A 27 -21.17 27.70 16.28
C GLU A 27 -19.66 27.46 16.24
N ILE A 28 -18.94 27.83 17.31
CA ILE A 28 -17.50 27.60 17.44
C ILE A 28 -17.18 26.09 17.38
N CYS A 29 -17.92 25.27 18.14
CA CYS A 29 -17.78 23.82 18.13
C CYS A 29 -18.17 23.23 16.77
N GLY A 30 -19.19 23.79 16.12
CA GLY A 30 -19.59 23.41 14.76
C GLY A 30 -18.48 23.64 13.74
N THR A 31 -17.87 24.83 13.75
CA THR A 31 -16.76 25.20 12.87
C THR A 31 -15.53 24.32 13.10
N LYS A 32 -15.17 24.03 14.37
CA LYS A 32 -14.06 23.11 14.68
C LYS A 32 -14.27 21.72 14.08
N ILE A 33 -15.47 21.15 14.25
CA ILE A 33 -15.81 19.83 13.71
C ILE A 33 -15.80 19.85 12.17
N ALA A 34 -16.31 20.92 11.55
CA ALA A 34 -16.30 21.07 10.10
C ALA A 34 -14.88 21.15 9.52
N LEU A 35 -14.00 21.93 10.16
CA LEU A 35 -12.59 22.05 9.78
C LEU A 35 -11.84 20.71 9.95
N GLU A 36 -12.06 20.02 11.06
CA GLU A 36 -11.45 18.71 11.31
C GLU A 36 -11.91 17.69 10.26
N ARG A 37 -13.20 17.66 9.93
CA ARG A 37 -13.74 16.80 8.87
C ARG A 37 -13.10 17.11 7.52
N ARG A 38 -13.01 18.39 7.14
CA ARG A 38 -12.34 18.81 5.90
C ARG A 38 -10.87 18.42 5.87
N SER A 39 -10.17 18.53 7.01
CA SER A 39 -8.78 18.10 7.13
C SER A 39 -8.62 16.60 6.91
N LYS A 40 -9.45 15.79 7.57
CA LYS A 40 -9.46 14.32 7.42
C LYS A 40 -9.81 13.89 5.99
N GLU A 41 -10.73 14.57 5.33
CA GLU A 41 -11.09 14.30 3.94
C GLU A 41 -9.92 14.60 2.99
N ARG A 42 -9.19 15.70 3.19
CA ARG A 42 -7.96 16.02 2.43
C ARG A 42 -6.87 14.97 2.65
N GLU A 43 -6.58 14.62 3.90
CA GLU A 43 -5.58 13.60 4.22
C GLU A 43 -5.90 12.24 3.60
N LYS A 44 -7.19 11.84 3.61
CA LYS A 44 -7.64 10.61 2.94
C LYS A 44 -7.46 10.68 1.42
N ALA A 45 -7.78 11.82 0.81
CA ALA A 45 -7.60 12.02 -0.62
C ALA A 45 -6.12 11.96 -1.02
N GLU A 46 -5.24 12.60 -0.27
CA GLU A 46 -3.79 12.57 -0.48
C GLU A 46 -3.23 11.15 -0.35
N LYS A 47 -3.61 10.41 0.72
CA LYS A 47 -3.21 9.01 0.90
C LYS A 47 -3.71 8.12 -0.23
N ALA A 48 -4.93 8.33 -0.73
CA ALA A 48 -5.48 7.58 -1.85
C ALA A 48 -4.73 7.89 -3.16
N ALA A 49 -4.41 9.16 -3.42
CA ALA A 49 -3.64 9.59 -4.58
C ALA A 49 -2.23 8.99 -4.57
N GLU A 50 -1.53 9.04 -3.43
CA GLU A 50 -0.20 8.44 -3.26
C GLU A 50 -0.23 6.93 -3.50
N LYS A 51 -1.22 6.22 -2.94
CA LYS A 51 -1.38 4.78 -3.16
C LYS A 51 -1.63 4.45 -4.63
N LYS A 52 -2.40 5.27 -5.34
CA LYS A 52 -2.62 5.13 -6.78
C LYS A 52 -1.32 5.32 -7.56
N ARG A 53 -0.57 6.38 -7.26
CA ARG A 53 0.72 6.69 -7.92
C ARG A 53 1.73 5.56 -7.75
N ARG A 54 1.90 5.05 -6.52
CA ARG A 54 2.79 3.89 -6.24
C ARG A 54 2.40 2.63 -7.01
N ARG A 55 1.10 2.34 -7.13
CA ARG A 55 0.61 1.19 -7.90
C ARG A 55 0.89 1.33 -9.38
N GLU A 56 0.73 2.54 -9.93
CA GLU A 56 1.03 2.82 -11.33
C GLU A 56 2.53 2.71 -11.61
N GLU A 57 3.37 3.29 -10.77
CA GLU A 57 4.83 3.16 -10.85
C GLU A 57 5.29 1.70 -10.80
N GLN A 58 4.74 0.89 -9.88
CA GLN A 58 5.05 -0.53 -9.79
C GLN A 58 4.66 -1.27 -11.07
N LYS A 59 3.45 -1.03 -11.59
CA LYS A 59 3.00 -1.62 -12.86
C LYS A 59 3.92 -1.24 -14.03
N GLN A 60 4.42 0.00 -14.08
CA GLN A 60 5.36 0.42 -15.13
C GLN A 60 6.71 -0.29 -15.01
N LYS A 61 7.24 -0.42 -13.79
CA LYS A 61 8.48 -1.18 -13.52
C LYS A 61 8.33 -2.64 -13.92
N ASP A 62 7.21 -3.28 -13.57
CA ASP A 62 6.94 -4.68 -13.90
C ASP A 62 6.82 -4.87 -15.42
N LYS A 63 6.08 -4.00 -16.12
CA LYS A 63 6.00 -4.00 -17.58
C LYS A 63 7.37 -3.86 -18.24
N LEU A 64 8.21 -2.95 -17.73
CA LEU A 64 9.56 -2.76 -18.24
C LEU A 64 10.43 -4.00 -18.00
N LYS A 65 10.32 -4.64 -16.82
CA LYS A 65 11.04 -5.87 -16.48
C LYS A 65 10.66 -7.01 -17.44
N ILE A 66 9.37 -7.20 -17.69
CA ILE A 66 8.86 -8.21 -18.63
C ILE A 66 9.40 -7.95 -20.04
N ARG A 67 9.33 -6.71 -20.54
CA ARG A 67 9.89 -6.35 -21.85
C ARG A 67 11.38 -6.63 -21.94
N LYS A 68 12.15 -6.27 -20.91
CA LYS A 68 13.60 -6.53 -20.86
C LYS A 68 13.92 -8.04 -20.87
N LEU A 69 13.09 -8.87 -20.24
CA LEU A 69 13.24 -10.33 -20.27
C LEU A 69 12.88 -10.90 -21.65
N ALA A 70 11.81 -10.42 -22.28
CA ALA A 70 11.40 -10.84 -23.61
C ALA A 70 12.43 -10.50 -24.69
N LEU A 71 13.20 -9.41 -24.51
CA LEU A 71 14.28 -9.01 -25.41
C LEU A 71 15.61 -9.75 -25.17
N LYS A 72 15.68 -10.68 -24.21
CA LYS A 72 16.92 -11.42 -23.98
C LYS A 72 17.17 -12.42 -25.11
N PRO A 73 18.40 -12.47 -25.67
CA PRO A 73 18.74 -13.43 -26.72
C PRO A 73 18.77 -14.87 -26.17
N LEU A 74 18.63 -15.85 -27.06
CA LEU A 74 18.67 -17.28 -26.69
C LEU A 74 19.94 -17.66 -25.92
N SER A 75 21.08 -17.06 -26.27
CA SER A 75 22.38 -17.29 -25.60
C SER A 75 22.38 -16.91 -24.13
N TYR A 76 21.58 -15.93 -23.71
CA TYR A 76 21.42 -15.58 -22.30
C TYR A 76 20.78 -16.73 -21.52
N TRP A 77 19.73 -17.34 -22.06
CA TRP A 77 19.00 -18.44 -21.43
C TRP A 77 19.84 -19.72 -21.38
N ILE A 78 20.57 -20.03 -22.45
CA ILE A 78 21.51 -21.17 -22.49
C ILE A 78 22.55 -21.05 -21.36
N LYS A 79 23.16 -19.86 -21.18
CA LYS A 79 24.14 -19.63 -20.11
C LYS A 79 23.54 -19.83 -18.73
N GLN A 80 22.31 -19.35 -18.49
CA GLN A 80 21.62 -19.52 -17.21
C GLN A 80 21.29 -20.99 -16.92
N ALA A 81 20.81 -21.73 -17.92
CA ALA A 81 20.55 -23.16 -17.79
C ALA A 81 21.82 -23.94 -17.48
N GLN A 82 22.91 -23.68 -18.21
CA GLN A 82 24.20 -24.32 -17.96
C GLN A 82 24.71 -24.01 -16.55
N GLN A 83 24.61 -22.77 -16.09
CA GLN A 83 25.04 -22.38 -14.75
C GLN A 83 24.23 -23.10 -13.66
N ALA A 84 22.91 -23.18 -13.81
CA ALA A 84 22.03 -23.87 -12.87
C ALA A 84 22.33 -25.38 -12.82
N VAL A 85 22.48 -26.02 -13.97
CA VAL A 85 22.84 -27.43 -14.06
C VAL A 85 24.22 -27.69 -13.46
N ASN A 86 25.22 -26.86 -13.79
CA ASN A 86 26.56 -27.00 -13.23
C ASN A 86 26.57 -26.83 -11.71
N ALA A 87 25.78 -25.89 -11.17
CA ALA A 87 25.65 -25.71 -9.73
C ALA A 87 25.01 -26.94 -9.06
N PHE A 88 23.95 -27.48 -9.66
CA PHE A 88 23.32 -28.71 -9.19
C PHE A 88 24.27 -29.91 -9.21
N ILE A 89 24.99 -30.12 -10.31
CA ILE A 89 25.94 -31.23 -10.44
C ILE A 89 27.07 -31.11 -9.41
N ARG A 90 27.61 -29.90 -9.20
CA ARG A 90 28.64 -29.67 -8.17
C ARG A 90 28.17 -30.00 -6.77
N GLU A 91 26.91 -29.70 -6.44
CA GLU A 91 26.38 -30.02 -5.12
C GLU A 91 26.10 -31.51 -4.96
N ARG A 92 25.54 -32.14 -6.00
CA ARG A 92 25.23 -33.57 -6.02
C ARG A 92 26.50 -34.43 -5.97
N ASP A 93 27.53 -34.05 -6.74
CA ASP A 93 28.76 -34.84 -6.91
C ASP A 93 29.90 -34.36 -6.01
N ARG A 94 29.59 -33.53 -5.00
CA ARG A 94 30.56 -32.90 -4.10
C ARG A 94 31.55 -33.89 -3.48
N ASP A 95 31.06 -35.07 -3.11
CA ASP A 95 31.82 -36.10 -2.38
C ASP A 95 32.20 -37.30 -3.26
N LEU A 96 31.92 -37.23 -4.58
CA LEU A 96 32.31 -38.27 -5.53
C LEU A 96 33.71 -37.98 -6.09
N PRO A 97 34.53 -39.01 -6.37
CA PRO A 97 35.81 -38.82 -7.04
C PRO A 97 35.60 -38.14 -8.39
N CYS A 98 36.41 -37.13 -8.67
CA CYS A 98 36.38 -36.37 -9.92
C CYS A 98 36.61 -37.31 -11.11
N ILE A 99 35.70 -37.28 -12.11
CA ILE A 99 35.74 -38.14 -13.31
C ILE A 99 37.03 -37.98 -14.14
N SER A 100 37.72 -36.83 -14.02
CA SER A 100 38.98 -36.55 -14.69
C SER A 100 40.22 -36.87 -13.86
N CYS A 101 40.07 -37.10 -12.56
CA CYS A 101 41.18 -37.16 -11.61
C CYS A 101 41.46 -38.60 -11.16
N GLY A 102 40.46 -39.50 -11.16
CA GLY A 102 40.63 -40.86 -10.66
C GLY A 102 41.02 -40.88 -9.19
#